data_AF-A0A6J1NXU1-F1
#
_entry.id   AF-A0A6J1NXU1-F1
#
_cell.length_a   1.000
_cell.length_b   1.000
_cell.length_c   1.000
_cell.angle_alpha   90.00
_cell.angle_beta   90.00
_cell.angle_gamma   90.00
#
_symmetry.space_group_name_H-M   'P 1'
#
loop_
_entity.id
_entity.type
_entity.pdbx_description
1 polymer ?
#
loop_
_entity_poly.entity_id
_entity_poly.type
_entity_poly.pdbx_seq_one_letter_code
_entity_poly.pdbx_strand_id
1 'polypeptide(L)'
;MERYYKNFILCGEIDYYCVLCQEVFQDEADVTKHMRWEKHRNDLKLQEYLHKYKNDFIYKINNTYYCEICNMLTLYVADHIKEDNHQANKATAERVSKKSNLVKREPDGIIKVNNKDVSWFQWNGFTNKECTLCDVVVTTYGKHGASAAHMGNLTQSSVKCEGDMCYRQLNSNKFWCFTCTETFDKKLLSSHWDDYHNKNTEEPTAKPNNTKAKETFTETSNKTNTIKKKCDTNNNKTIVKDYMMKMLSESSTITKNYKVNIKEKTVLCLHCNTLVKPSFKALDKHIEILHPEAEVEKTYHIVDAGKRRHELAMYARENYIKLNKGGSKTFCSLCNIYISAHINCAKQHVEGSFHRGHLEIRGLVTDKKHEEPPVKPVPYKSFVKDVYGPFRIDEHYVKVLNDGICMDVTSFELIRFSYGFERHKGKCFGCDVVLDISELEQHLKQKAHRDIVLKCNVLLIPVLVDNEDFVREIRPGLYHCGYCNVANPFWENMAKHLRSFTHKVQRTKKGLLGVIGGTQLLFPHLKLYEIYEYNKLRDLDGFN
;
A
#
# COMPACT_ATOMS: atom_id res chain seq x y z
N MET A 1 -5.03 10.72 -24.59
CA MET A 1 -6.08 9.85 -24.01
C MET A 1 -6.49 8.72 -24.94
N GLU A 2 -6.63 8.98 -26.25
CA GLU A 2 -7.07 7.98 -27.24
C GLU A 2 -6.40 6.61 -27.14
N ARG A 3 -5.08 6.55 -26.88
CA ARG A 3 -4.37 5.27 -26.72
C ARG A 3 -5.00 4.39 -25.63
N TYR A 4 -5.43 4.97 -24.52
CA TYR A 4 -5.99 4.24 -23.38
C TYR A 4 -7.36 3.67 -23.71
N TYR A 5 -8.16 4.44 -24.46
CA TYR A 5 -9.53 4.06 -24.80
C TYR A 5 -9.53 2.86 -25.75
N LYS A 6 -8.68 2.90 -26.78
CA LYS A 6 -8.45 1.77 -27.69
C LYS A 6 -7.91 0.51 -27.01
N ASN A 7 -7.39 0.63 -25.78
CA ASN A 7 -6.89 -0.48 -24.98
C ASN A 7 -7.80 -0.78 -23.78
N PHE A 8 -9.07 -0.36 -23.83
CA PHE A 8 -10.08 -0.67 -22.80
C PHE A 8 -9.67 -0.25 -21.39
N ILE A 9 -8.93 0.85 -21.28
CA ILE A 9 -8.55 1.45 -20.01
C ILE A 9 -9.55 2.57 -19.71
N LEU A 10 -10.37 2.40 -18.67
CA LEU A 10 -11.13 3.50 -18.08
C LEU A 10 -10.16 4.46 -17.40
N CYS A 11 -10.29 5.74 -17.72
CA CYS A 11 -9.50 6.80 -17.14
C CYS A 11 -10.36 7.63 -16.20
N GLY A 12 -10.21 7.39 -14.91
CA GLY A 12 -10.72 8.30 -13.88
C GLY A 12 -9.80 9.51 -13.70
N GLU A 13 -10.02 10.27 -12.63
CA GLU A 13 -9.23 11.47 -12.34
C GLU A 13 -7.80 11.13 -11.90
N ILE A 14 -7.66 10.15 -11.00
CA ILE A 14 -6.36 9.69 -10.48
C ILE A 14 -6.16 8.17 -10.55
N ASP A 15 -7.18 7.41 -10.97
CA ASP A 15 -7.14 5.96 -11.06
C ASP A 15 -7.46 5.50 -12.48
N TYR A 16 -6.88 4.37 -12.89
CA TYR A 16 -7.10 3.72 -14.17
C TYR A 16 -7.59 2.31 -13.94
N TYR A 17 -8.48 1.84 -14.81
CA TYR A 17 -9.02 0.48 -14.72
C TYR A 17 -9.04 -0.19 -16.08
N CYS A 18 -8.32 -1.31 -16.23
CA CYS A 18 -8.41 -2.13 -17.44
C CYS A 18 -9.64 -3.02 -17.37
N VAL A 19 -10.60 -2.80 -18.26
CA VAL A 19 -11.86 -3.55 -18.29
C VAL A 19 -11.63 -5.02 -18.68
N LEU A 20 -10.69 -5.28 -19.59
CA LEU A 20 -10.40 -6.64 -20.06
C LEU A 20 -9.72 -7.49 -18.98
N CYS A 21 -8.67 -6.94 -18.38
CA CYS A 21 -7.86 -7.65 -17.39
C CYS A 21 -8.43 -7.56 -15.96
N GLN A 22 -9.38 -6.66 -15.72
CA GLN A 22 -9.94 -6.32 -14.41
C GLN A 22 -8.87 -5.89 -13.40
N GLU A 23 -7.89 -5.10 -13.86
CA GLU A 23 -6.77 -4.59 -13.06
C GLU A 23 -6.88 -3.08 -12.85
N VAL A 24 -6.48 -2.62 -11.67
CA VAL A 24 -6.45 -1.22 -11.27
C VAL A 24 -5.03 -0.70 -11.28
N PHE A 25 -4.83 0.52 -11.76
CA PHE A 25 -3.55 1.21 -11.76
C PHE A 25 -3.71 2.60 -11.16
N GLN A 26 -2.72 3.06 -10.42
CA GLN A 26 -2.70 4.38 -9.80
C GLN A 26 -1.83 5.38 -10.60
N ASP A 27 -1.05 4.89 -11.56
CA ASP A 27 -0.16 5.70 -12.36
C ASP A 27 -0.13 5.27 -13.84
N GLU A 28 0.18 6.22 -14.71
CA GLU A 28 0.22 6.01 -16.15
C GLU A 28 1.37 5.12 -16.61
N ALA A 29 2.48 5.08 -15.87
CA ALA A 29 3.63 4.28 -16.26
C ALA A 29 3.29 2.79 -16.16
N ASP A 30 2.57 2.39 -15.12
CA ASP A 30 2.10 1.03 -14.91
C ASP A 30 1.01 0.65 -15.91
N VAL A 31 0.09 1.56 -16.25
CA VAL A 31 -0.85 1.35 -17.38
C VAL A 31 -0.09 1.12 -18.68
N THR A 32 0.96 1.91 -18.95
CA THR A 32 1.77 1.76 -20.17
C THR A 32 2.45 0.39 -20.23
N LYS A 33 2.97 -0.08 -19.10
CA LYS A 33 3.57 -1.42 -18.99
C LYS A 33 2.50 -2.49 -19.21
N HIS A 34 1.32 -2.32 -18.62
CA HIS A 34 0.20 -3.23 -18.75
C HIS A 34 -0.28 -3.38 -20.20
N MET A 35 -0.42 -2.27 -20.95
CA MET A 35 -0.78 -2.32 -22.38
C MET A 35 0.22 -3.08 -23.26
N ARG A 36 1.48 -3.19 -22.80
CA ARG A 36 2.52 -3.98 -23.49
C ARG A 36 2.52 -5.45 -23.07
N TRP A 37 1.76 -5.81 -22.07
CA TRP A 37 1.67 -7.18 -21.58
C TRP A 37 0.99 -8.07 -22.62
N GLU A 38 1.64 -9.19 -22.93
CA GLU A 38 1.18 -10.13 -23.95
C GLU A 38 -0.23 -10.67 -23.68
N LYS A 39 -0.55 -10.97 -22.42
CA LYS A 39 -1.89 -11.42 -22.04
C LYS A 39 -2.95 -10.37 -22.41
N HIS A 40 -2.74 -9.12 -22.01
CA HIS A 40 -3.64 -8.02 -22.36
C HIS A 40 -3.80 -7.86 -23.88
N ARG A 41 -2.71 -7.95 -24.65
CA ARG A 41 -2.76 -7.87 -26.11
C ARG A 41 -3.52 -9.02 -26.76
N ASN A 42 -3.45 -10.22 -26.18
CA ASN A 42 -4.22 -11.36 -26.66
C ASN A 42 -5.71 -11.15 -26.36
N ASP A 43 -6.05 -10.72 -25.15
CA ASP A 43 -7.43 -10.39 -24.78
C ASP A 43 -7.99 -9.27 -25.67
N LEU A 44 -7.17 -8.27 -26.00
CA LEU A 44 -7.51 -7.15 -26.89
C LEU A 44 -7.87 -7.62 -28.31
N LYS A 45 -7.12 -8.57 -28.88
CA LYS A 45 -7.37 -9.10 -30.23
C LYS A 45 -8.69 -9.88 -30.34
N LEU A 46 -9.21 -10.38 -29.22
CA LEU A 46 -10.47 -11.11 -29.17
C LEU A 46 -11.69 -10.18 -29.10
N GLN A 47 -11.48 -8.87 -28.95
CA GLN A 47 -12.59 -7.94 -28.82
C GLN A 47 -13.12 -7.53 -30.20
N GLU A 48 -14.44 -7.68 -30.36
CA GLU A 48 -15.16 -7.29 -31.58
C GLU A 48 -16.22 -6.23 -31.27
N TYR A 49 -16.43 -5.32 -32.21
CA TYR A 49 -17.53 -4.36 -32.12
C TYR A 49 -18.87 -5.08 -32.15
N LEU A 50 -19.82 -4.59 -31.37
CA LEU A 50 -21.21 -5.02 -31.47
C LEU A 50 -21.77 -4.56 -32.82
N HIS A 51 -22.04 -5.50 -33.73
CA HIS A 51 -22.35 -5.23 -35.14
C HIS A 51 -23.37 -4.09 -35.35
N LYS A 52 -24.45 -4.07 -34.57
CA LYS A 52 -25.51 -3.04 -34.64
C LYS A 52 -25.01 -1.61 -34.35
N TYR A 53 -23.96 -1.46 -33.54
CA TYR A 53 -23.45 -0.16 -33.06
C TYR A 53 -21.96 0.03 -33.40
N LYS A 54 -21.49 -0.59 -34.49
CA LYS A 54 -20.10 -0.49 -34.93
C LYS A 54 -19.66 0.96 -35.17
N ASN A 55 -20.55 1.78 -35.73
CA ASN A 55 -20.29 3.21 -35.99
C ASN A 55 -20.24 4.07 -34.71
N ASP A 56 -20.60 3.50 -33.57
CA ASP A 56 -20.53 4.14 -32.24
C ASP A 56 -19.38 3.56 -31.40
N PHE A 57 -18.55 2.69 -31.99
CA PHE A 57 -17.40 2.05 -31.36
C PHE A 57 -17.76 1.35 -30.03
N ILE A 58 -18.90 0.64 -30.05
CA ILE A 58 -19.38 -0.11 -28.89
C ILE A 58 -18.88 -1.56 -28.96
N TYR A 59 -18.29 -2.03 -27.87
CA TYR A 59 -17.87 -3.42 -27.69
C TYR A 59 -18.75 -4.11 -26.64
N LYS A 60 -18.99 -5.41 -26.82
CA LYS A 60 -19.63 -6.23 -25.79
C LYS A 60 -18.55 -6.92 -24.96
N ILE A 61 -18.52 -6.69 -23.66
CA ILE A 61 -17.56 -7.30 -22.75
C ILE A 61 -18.34 -7.99 -21.64
N ASN A 62 -18.38 -9.32 -21.68
CA ASN A 62 -19.21 -10.12 -20.77
C ASN A 62 -20.69 -9.66 -20.82
N ASN A 63 -21.21 -9.20 -19.68
CA ASN A 63 -22.58 -8.74 -19.50
C ASN A 63 -22.73 -7.21 -19.58
N THR A 64 -21.69 -6.49 -19.99
CA THR A 64 -21.71 -5.02 -20.12
C THR A 64 -21.24 -4.60 -21.51
N TYR A 65 -21.41 -3.32 -21.80
CA TYR A 65 -20.95 -2.72 -23.05
C TYR A 65 -19.95 -1.62 -22.76
N TYR A 66 -18.88 -1.58 -23.55
CA TYR A 66 -17.85 -0.55 -23.47
C TYR A 66 -18.00 0.41 -24.64
N CYS A 67 -18.13 1.70 -24.33
CA CYS A 67 -18.10 2.76 -25.32
C CYS A 67 -16.69 3.34 -25.40
N GLU A 68 -15.99 3.07 -26.51
CA GLU A 68 -14.65 3.62 -26.74
C GLU A 68 -14.67 5.15 -26.86
N ILE A 69 -15.77 5.72 -27.37
CA ILE A 69 -15.94 7.16 -27.54
C ILE A 69 -15.94 7.89 -26.20
N CYS A 70 -16.81 7.44 -25.30
CA CYS A 70 -17.04 8.08 -24.01
C CYS A 70 -16.17 7.53 -22.87
N ASN A 71 -15.39 6.47 -23.14
CA ASN A 71 -14.58 5.75 -22.16
C ASN A 71 -15.38 5.36 -20.92
N MET A 72 -16.49 4.66 -21.16
CA MET A 72 -17.44 4.30 -20.11
C MET A 72 -18.05 2.92 -20.34
N LEU A 73 -18.56 2.34 -19.27
CA LEU A 73 -19.33 1.10 -19.27
C LEU A 73 -20.81 1.44 -19.17
N THR A 74 -21.64 0.78 -19.98
CA THR A 74 -23.09 0.96 -19.96
C THR A 74 -23.80 -0.38 -20.11
N LEU A 75 -25.01 -0.46 -19.54
CA LEU A 75 -25.96 -1.54 -19.78
C LEU A 75 -27.00 -1.16 -20.85
N TYR A 76 -27.17 0.14 -21.12
CA TYR A 76 -28.24 0.68 -21.97
C TYR A 76 -27.66 1.40 -23.18
N VAL A 77 -27.12 0.63 -24.13
CA VAL A 77 -26.42 1.18 -25.32
C VAL A 77 -27.32 2.11 -26.14
N ALA A 78 -28.59 1.74 -26.35
CA ALA A 78 -29.51 2.48 -27.19
C ALA A 78 -29.85 3.88 -26.64
N ASP A 79 -29.86 4.03 -25.33
CA ASP A 79 -30.11 5.32 -24.67
C ASP A 79 -28.82 6.14 -24.63
N HIS A 80 -27.70 5.50 -24.26
CA HIS A 80 -26.39 6.15 -24.20
C HIS A 80 -25.98 6.81 -25.52
N ILE A 81 -26.12 6.11 -26.66
CA ILE A 81 -25.71 6.69 -27.94
C ILE A 81 -26.56 7.89 -28.35
N LYS A 82 -27.75 8.08 -27.77
CA LYS A 82 -28.61 9.25 -28.05
C LYS A 82 -28.27 10.45 -27.15
N GLU A 83 -27.46 10.25 -26.12
CA GLU A 83 -27.06 11.33 -25.22
C GLU A 83 -26.25 12.39 -25.97
N ASP A 84 -26.54 13.66 -25.70
CA ASP A 84 -25.84 14.80 -26.32
C ASP A 84 -24.33 14.70 -26.14
N ASN A 85 -23.88 14.21 -24.98
CA ASN A 85 -22.46 14.00 -24.69
C ASN A 85 -21.81 12.96 -25.62
N HIS A 86 -22.50 11.85 -25.92
CA HIS A 86 -21.97 10.85 -26.85
C HIS A 86 -21.90 11.42 -28.26
N GLN A 87 -22.96 12.10 -28.70
CA GLN A 87 -23.01 12.74 -30.02
C GLN A 87 -21.93 13.80 -30.18
N ALA A 88 -21.72 14.64 -29.16
CA ALA A 88 -20.64 15.63 -29.14
C ALA A 88 -19.26 14.97 -29.20
N ASN A 89 -18.99 13.98 -28.35
CA ASN A 89 -17.72 13.25 -28.32
C ASN A 89 -17.46 12.43 -29.60
N LYS A 90 -18.52 12.06 -30.32
CA LYS A 90 -18.44 11.37 -31.61
C LYS A 90 -18.12 12.35 -32.75
N ALA A 91 -18.69 13.55 -32.71
CA ALA A 91 -18.43 14.60 -33.68
C ALA A 91 -17.00 15.16 -33.57
N THR A 92 -16.43 15.18 -32.37
CA THR A 92 -15.04 15.59 -32.14
C THR A 92 -14.09 14.42 -32.29
N ALA A 93 -13.01 14.57 -33.08
CA ALA A 93 -11.90 13.61 -33.08
C ALA A 93 -11.13 13.61 -31.73
N GLU A 94 -11.28 14.68 -30.94
CA GLU A 94 -10.60 14.84 -29.66
C GLU A 94 -11.33 14.10 -28.54
N ARG A 95 -10.61 13.23 -27.83
CA ARG A 95 -11.12 12.52 -26.65
C ARG A 95 -10.87 13.38 -25.40
N VAL A 96 -11.94 13.91 -24.81
CA VAL A 96 -11.86 14.76 -23.62
C VAL A 96 -11.29 13.95 -22.44
N SER A 97 -10.18 14.45 -21.88
CA SER A 97 -9.61 13.87 -20.67
C SER A 97 -10.47 14.21 -19.46
N LYS A 98 -10.83 13.22 -18.64
CA LYS A 98 -11.45 13.44 -17.32
C LYS A 98 -10.46 13.92 -16.26
N LYS A 99 -9.16 14.06 -16.58
CA LYS A 99 -8.17 14.52 -15.60
C LYS A 99 -8.47 15.95 -15.17
N SER A 100 -8.84 16.09 -13.91
CA SER A 100 -9.00 17.37 -13.25
C SER A 100 -7.73 17.73 -12.48
N ASN A 101 -7.30 18.99 -12.54
CA ASN A 101 -6.24 19.49 -11.66
C ASN A 101 -6.70 19.59 -10.19
N LEU A 102 -8.01 19.42 -9.94
CA LEU A 102 -8.59 19.43 -8.60
C LEU A 102 -8.24 18.17 -7.82
N VAL A 103 -7.94 17.05 -8.47
CA VAL A 103 -7.67 15.80 -7.76
C VAL A 103 -6.28 15.29 -8.09
N LYS A 104 -5.50 15.03 -7.05
CA LYS A 104 -4.15 14.47 -7.17
C LYS A 104 -3.86 13.48 -6.06
N ARG A 105 -3.04 12.49 -6.40
CA ARG A 105 -2.45 11.56 -5.43
C ARG A 105 -1.01 12.01 -5.17
N GLU A 106 -0.71 12.34 -3.94
CA GLU A 106 0.64 12.73 -3.51
C GLU A 106 1.56 11.50 -3.42
N PRO A 107 2.89 11.66 -3.44
CA PRO A 107 3.84 10.53 -3.40
C PRO A 107 3.75 9.63 -2.16
N ASP A 108 3.19 10.14 -1.07
CA ASP A 108 2.90 9.41 0.17
C ASP A 108 1.59 8.61 0.12
N GLY A 109 0.84 8.69 -0.99
CA GLY A 109 -0.41 7.99 -1.20
C GLY A 109 -1.66 8.80 -0.81
N ILE A 110 -1.49 9.96 -0.16
CA ILE A 110 -2.61 10.84 0.24
C ILE A 110 -3.32 11.37 -1.00
N ILE A 111 -4.65 11.32 -0.98
CA ILE A 111 -5.48 11.86 -2.05
C ILE A 111 -5.90 13.27 -1.65
N LYS A 112 -5.59 14.25 -2.49
CA LYS A 112 -6.07 15.63 -2.32
C LYS A 112 -7.19 15.90 -3.29
N VAL A 113 -8.31 16.38 -2.78
CA VAL A 113 -9.43 16.93 -3.55
C VAL A 113 -9.49 18.42 -3.26
N ASN A 114 -9.13 19.24 -4.24
CA ASN A 114 -8.74 20.63 -4.08
C ASN A 114 -7.62 20.77 -3.03
N ASN A 115 -7.88 21.45 -1.91
CA ASN A 115 -6.95 21.59 -0.79
C ASN A 115 -7.25 20.64 0.39
N LYS A 116 -8.21 19.73 0.25
CA LYS A 116 -8.65 18.82 1.31
C LYS A 116 -7.97 17.47 1.15
N ASP A 117 -7.41 16.96 2.24
CA ASP A 117 -6.90 15.60 2.31
C ASP A 117 -8.10 14.64 2.48
N VAL A 118 -8.20 13.66 1.58
CA VAL A 118 -9.30 12.69 1.53
C VAL A 118 -8.70 11.31 1.78
N SER A 119 -9.24 10.62 2.79
CA SER A 119 -8.83 9.25 3.09
C SER A 119 -9.19 8.30 1.95
N TRP A 120 -8.52 7.14 1.92
CA TRP A 120 -8.85 6.08 0.96
C TRP A 120 -10.33 5.65 1.06
N PHE A 121 -10.90 5.58 2.27
CA PHE A 121 -12.32 5.24 2.48
C PHE A 121 -13.26 6.28 1.87
N GLN A 122 -13.00 7.57 2.12
CA GLN A 122 -13.81 8.66 1.58
C GLN A 122 -13.71 8.73 0.05
N TRP A 123 -12.51 8.52 -0.51
CA TRP A 123 -12.32 8.49 -1.97
C TRP A 123 -13.15 7.39 -2.63
N ASN A 124 -13.20 6.22 -1.99
CA ASN A 124 -13.98 5.06 -2.42
C ASN A 124 -15.46 5.11 -1.98
N GLY A 125 -15.93 6.22 -1.38
CA GLY A 125 -17.34 6.36 -0.98
C GLY A 125 -17.80 5.32 0.04
N PHE A 126 -16.92 4.91 0.97
CA PHE A 126 -17.28 3.98 2.04
C PHE A 126 -17.75 4.73 3.28
N THR A 127 -18.98 4.43 3.72
CA THR A 127 -19.55 4.91 4.99
C THR A 127 -20.38 3.82 5.64
N ASN A 128 -20.28 3.67 6.96
CA ASN A 128 -21.19 2.81 7.76
C ASN A 128 -21.38 1.37 7.23
N LYS A 129 -20.33 0.73 6.69
CA LYS A 129 -20.40 -0.60 6.04
C LYS A 129 -21.21 -0.63 4.76
N GLU A 130 -21.32 0.49 4.07
CA GLU A 130 -21.95 0.64 2.77
C GLU A 130 -20.98 1.30 1.80
N CYS A 131 -21.18 1.04 0.51
CA CYS A 131 -20.51 1.74 -0.56
C CYS A 131 -21.50 2.61 -1.30
N THR A 132 -21.35 3.92 -1.23
CA THR A 132 -22.26 4.86 -1.88
C THR A 132 -22.09 4.91 -3.40
N LEU A 133 -20.93 4.49 -3.93
CA LEU A 133 -20.70 4.33 -5.38
C LEU A 133 -21.44 3.14 -5.97
N CYS A 134 -21.60 2.07 -5.19
CA CYS A 134 -22.21 0.83 -5.64
C CYS A 134 -23.64 0.64 -5.12
N ASP A 135 -24.05 1.43 -4.12
CA ASP A 135 -25.33 1.32 -3.42
C ASP A 135 -25.54 -0.08 -2.80
N VAL A 136 -24.49 -0.61 -2.16
CA VAL A 136 -24.51 -1.95 -1.53
C VAL A 136 -23.87 -1.95 -0.15
N VAL A 137 -24.34 -2.85 0.71
CA VAL A 137 -23.69 -3.17 1.98
C VAL A 137 -22.40 -3.93 1.72
N VAL A 138 -21.31 -3.47 2.34
CA VAL A 138 -19.95 -3.99 2.18
C VAL A 138 -19.53 -4.77 3.42
N THR A 139 -19.25 -6.05 3.23
CA THR A 139 -18.72 -6.93 4.30
C THR A 139 -17.19 -6.87 4.41
N THR A 140 -16.49 -6.53 3.33
CA THR A 140 -15.03 -6.40 3.31
C THR A 140 -14.61 -5.33 2.31
N TYR A 141 -14.21 -4.16 2.82
CA TYR A 141 -13.90 -2.99 1.98
C TYR A 141 -12.79 -3.23 0.97
N GLY A 142 -11.71 -3.93 1.34
CA GLY A 142 -10.60 -4.20 0.42
C GLY A 142 -11.01 -5.09 -0.77
N LYS A 143 -11.85 -6.11 -0.54
CA LYS A 143 -12.37 -6.96 -1.62
C LYS A 143 -13.34 -6.21 -2.53
N HIS A 144 -14.25 -5.44 -1.92
CA HIS A 144 -15.24 -4.66 -2.66
C HIS A 144 -14.60 -3.52 -3.45
N GLY A 145 -13.69 -2.76 -2.84
CA GLY A 145 -12.96 -1.66 -3.48
C GLY A 145 -12.09 -2.10 -4.65
N ALA A 146 -11.67 -3.37 -4.68
CA ALA A 146 -10.96 -3.97 -5.82
C ALA A 146 -11.89 -4.64 -6.84
N SER A 147 -13.21 -4.63 -6.64
CA SER A 147 -14.16 -5.29 -7.53
C SER A 147 -14.35 -4.51 -8.84
N ALA A 148 -14.65 -5.24 -9.91
CA ALA A 148 -14.86 -4.66 -11.23
C ALA A 148 -15.99 -3.61 -11.25
N ALA A 149 -17.11 -3.90 -10.59
CA ALA A 149 -18.24 -3.00 -10.50
C ALA A 149 -17.87 -1.69 -9.77
N HIS A 150 -17.22 -1.80 -8.62
CA HIS A 150 -16.77 -0.65 -7.84
C HIS A 150 -15.79 0.22 -8.62
N MET A 151 -14.74 -0.38 -9.19
CA MET A 151 -13.73 0.36 -9.93
C MET A 151 -14.29 1.00 -11.20
N GLY A 152 -15.25 0.32 -11.85
CA GLY A 152 -16.04 0.91 -12.94
C GLY A 152 -16.78 2.17 -12.49
N ASN A 153 -17.52 2.11 -11.38
CA ASN A 153 -18.28 3.27 -10.88
C ASN A 153 -17.36 4.40 -10.39
N LEU A 154 -16.28 4.06 -9.67
CA LEU A 154 -15.30 5.01 -9.17
C LEU A 154 -14.64 5.80 -10.32
N THR A 155 -14.14 5.10 -11.35
CA THR A 155 -13.45 5.73 -12.49
C THR A 155 -14.38 6.52 -13.40
N GLN A 156 -15.67 6.17 -13.45
CA GLN A 156 -16.64 6.86 -14.31
C GLN A 156 -17.27 8.09 -13.66
N SER A 157 -17.37 8.12 -12.33
CA SER A 157 -17.82 9.27 -11.56
C SER A 157 -16.89 10.48 -11.72
N SER A 158 -17.43 11.70 -11.59
CA SER A 158 -16.68 12.95 -11.73
C SER A 158 -16.65 13.73 -10.41
N VAL A 159 -15.51 14.31 -10.07
CA VAL A 159 -15.40 15.24 -8.95
C VAL A 159 -15.56 16.67 -9.46
N LYS A 160 -16.33 17.45 -8.72
CA LYS A 160 -16.55 18.87 -8.96
C LYS A 160 -16.19 19.64 -7.71
N CYS A 161 -15.52 20.77 -7.89
CA CYS A 161 -15.30 21.72 -6.80
C CYS A 161 -15.73 23.12 -7.24
N GLU A 162 -16.57 23.75 -6.43
CA GLU A 162 -17.03 25.14 -6.58
C GLU A 162 -16.61 25.91 -5.32
N GLY A 163 -15.45 26.56 -5.36
CA GLY A 163 -14.81 27.11 -4.15
C GLY A 163 -14.40 25.98 -3.18
N ASP A 164 -14.94 26.03 -1.96
CA ASP A 164 -14.71 24.99 -0.93
C ASP A 164 -15.68 23.80 -1.05
N MET A 165 -16.69 23.92 -1.92
CA MET A 165 -17.71 22.90 -2.18
C MET A 165 -17.15 21.80 -3.06
N CYS A 166 -16.57 20.76 -2.48
CA CYS A 166 -16.08 19.60 -3.23
C CYS A 166 -16.99 18.39 -3.06
N TYR A 167 -17.48 17.86 -4.17
CA TYR A 167 -18.39 16.74 -4.20
C TYR A 167 -18.13 15.82 -5.41
N ARG A 168 -18.49 14.54 -5.28
CA ARG A 168 -18.46 13.56 -6.37
C ARG A 168 -19.87 13.36 -6.91
N GLN A 169 -20.04 13.48 -8.21
CA GLN A 169 -21.29 13.15 -8.89
C GLN A 169 -21.37 11.63 -9.10
N LEU A 170 -22.29 10.97 -8.39
CA LEU A 170 -22.46 9.51 -8.44
C LEU A 170 -23.31 9.11 -9.66
N ASN A 171 -24.36 9.89 -9.94
CA ASN A 171 -25.17 9.77 -11.15
C ASN A 171 -25.77 11.14 -11.52
N SER A 172 -26.75 11.20 -12.42
CA SER A 172 -27.38 12.47 -12.85
C SER A 172 -28.07 13.23 -11.72
N ASN A 173 -28.51 12.53 -10.67
CA ASN A 173 -29.34 13.08 -9.60
C ASN A 173 -28.73 12.96 -8.20
N LYS A 174 -27.72 12.12 -7.96
CA LYS A 174 -27.13 11.84 -6.64
C LYS A 174 -25.67 12.29 -6.57
N PHE A 175 -25.32 12.96 -5.48
CA PHE A 175 -23.99 13.51 -5.21
C PHE A 175 -23.46 13.02 -3.87
N TRP A 176 -22.14 13.08 -3.68
CA TRP A 176 -21.42 12.69 -2.49
C TRP A 176 -20.55 13.84 -2.00
N CYS A 177 -20.74 14.30 -0.76
CA CYS A 177 -19.95 15.38 -0.18
C CYS A 177 -18.62 14.87 0.39
N PHE A 178 -17.49 15.44 -0.02
CA PHE A 178 -16.20 15.09 0.58
C PHE A 178 -16.00 15.70 1.99
N THR A 179 -16.82 16.66 2.40
CA THR A 179 -16.72 17.30 3.72
C THR A 179 -17.48 16.52 4.81
N CYS A 180 -18.77 16.23 4.63
CA CYS A 180 -19.56 15.48 5.63
C CYS A 180 -19.74 14.00 5.31
N THR A 181 -19.30 13.51 4.15
CA THR A 181 -19.46 12.11 3.73
C THR A 181 -20.92 11.65 3.64
N GLU A 182 -21.82 12.56 3.29
CA GLU A 182 -23.23 12.25 3.03
C GLU A 182 -23.56 12.31 1.54
N THR A 183 -24.56 11.54 1.13
CA THR A 183 -25.14 11.63 -0.21
C THR A 183 -26.37 12.52 -0.22
N PHE A 184 -26.57 13.29 -1.28
CA PHE A 184 -27.72 14.17 -1.43
C PHE A 184 -28.15 14.27 -2.89
N ASP A 185 -29.42 14.66 -3.11
CA ASP A 185 -29.97 14.82 -4.45
C ASP A 185 -29.59 16.16 -5.08
N LYS A 186 -29.59 16.24 -6.41
CA LYS A 186 -29.29 17.46 -7.19
C LYS A 186 -30.06 18.68 -6.70
N LYS A 187 -31.33 18.48 -6.34
CA LYS A 187 -32.23 19.54 -5.87
C LYS A 187 -31.78 20.16 -4.55
N LEU A 188 -31.01 19.41 -3.76
CA LEU A 188 -30.49 19.81 -2.47
C LEU A 188 -29.04 20.29 -2.56
N LEU A 189 -28.43 20.37 -3.75
CA LEU A 189 -27.02 20.76 -3.86
C LEU A 189 -26.74 22.13 -3.23
N SER A 190 -27.60 23.12 -3.49
CA SER A 190 -27.45 24.46 -2.90
C SER A 190 -27.73 24.47 -1.40
N SER A 191 -28.86 23.88 -0.97
CA SER A 191 -29.25 23.90 0.45
C SER A 191 -28.37 23.03 1.34
N HIS A 192 -27.84 21.90 0.83
CA HIS A 192 -26.93 21.03 1.57
C HIS A 192 -25.70 21.79 2.06
N TRP A 193 -25.17 22.71 1.25
CA TRP A 193 -24.00 23.48 1.67
C TRP A 193 -24.33 24.47 2.79
N ASP A 194 -25.43 25.22 2.62
CA ASP A 194 -25.88 26.20 3.60
C ASP A 194 -26.28 25.55 4.94
N ASP A 195 -26.98 24.42 4.88
CA ASP A 195 -27.55 23.77 6.07
C ASP A 195 -26.50 23.03 6.92
N TYR A 196 -25.47 22.47 6.29
CA TYR A 196 -24.52 21.55 6.93
C TYR A 196 -23.11 22.12 7.09
N HIS A 197 -22.69 23.09 6.27
CA HIS A 197 -21.30 23.56 6.25
C HIS A 197 -21.12 25.04 6.61
N ASN A 198 -22.14 25.89 6.41
CA ASN A 198 -22.05 27.34 6.66
C ASN A 198 -22.35 27.78 8.12
N LYS A 199 -22.67 26.84 9.03
CA LYS A 199 -23.05 27.17 10.42
C LYS A 199 -21.90 27.60 11.36
N ASN A 200 -20.66 27.72 10.88
CA ASN A 200 -19.49 27.97 11.73
C ASN A 200 -18.85 29.37 11.60
N THR A 201 -19.55 30.35 11.04
CA THR A 201 -19.07 31.77 11.02
C THR A 201 -19.80 32.69 12.00
N GLU A 202 -20.75 32.21 12.80
CA GLU A 202 -21.19 32.97 13.97
C GLU A 202 -20.10 32.84 15.05
N GLU A 203 -19.22 33.84 15.09
CA GLU A 203 -18.37 34.11 16.26
C GLU A 203 -19.24 34.00 17.52
N PRO A 204 -18.75 33.38 18.62
CA PRO A 204 -19.51 33.27 19.84
C PRO A 204 -19.74 34.67 20.42
N THR A 205 -20.84 35.31 20.03
CA THR A 205 -21.32 36.54 20.66
C THR A 205 -21.63 36.19 22.11
N ALA A 206 -20.97 36.92 23.01
CA ALA A 206 -21.03 36.78 24.45
C ALA A 206 -22.45 36.48 24.95
N LYS A 207 -22.59 35.38 25.70
CA LYS A 207 -23.83 35.02 26.40
C LYS A 207 -24.24 36.15 27.36
N PRO A 208 -25.52 36.54 27.40
CA PRO A 208 -26.02 37.43 28.45
C PRO A 208 -26.13 36.67 29.77
N ASN A 209 -25.73 37.36 30.84
CA ASN A 209 -25.86 36.94 32.23
C ASN A 209 -27.30 36.53 32.58
N ASN A 210 -27.49 35.33 33.15
CA ASN A 210 -28.51 35.14 34.19
C ASN A 210 -28.26 33.93 35.11
N THR A 211 -27.74 34.27 36.30
CA THR A 211 -28.20 33.93 37.66
C THR A 211 -28.85 32.57 37.99
N LYS A 212 -28.12 31.80 38.83
CA LYS A 212 -28.53 30.88 39.93
C LYS A 212 -29.38 29.63 39.62
N ALA A 213 -28.75 28.46 39.76
CA ALA A 213 -29.00 27.52 40.86
C ALA A 213 -27.82 26.55 40.99
N LYS A 214 -27.41 26.30 42.24
CA LYS A 214 -26.30 25.43 42.66
C LYS A 214 -26.64 23.97 42.37
N GLU A 215 -25.66 23.20 41.92
CA GLU A 215 -25.29 21.94 42.59
C GLU A 215 -23.87 21.51 42.21
N THR A 216 -23.22 20.90 43.19
CA THR A 216 -21.78 20.85 43.39
C THR A 216 -21.25 19.49 42.95
N PHE A 217 -20.29 19.45 42.03
CA PHE A 217 -19.41 18.30 41.86
C PHE A 217 -17.99 18.79 41.60
N THR A 218 -17.13 18.59 42.60
CA THR A 218 -15.71 18.90 42.57
C THR A 218 -14.94 17.71 42.00
N GLU A 219 -14.38 17.88 40.80
CA GLU A 219 -13.28 17.04 40.32
C GLU A 219 -12.00 17.89 40.18
N THR A 220 -10.96 17.41 40.85
CA THR A 220 -9.64 18.03 40.96
C THR A 220 -8.83 17.74 39.70
N SER A 221 -8.71 18.73 38.80
CA SER A 221 -7.82 18.63 37.64
C SER A 221 -6.37 18.97 38.02
N ASN A 222 -5.51 17.97 38.03
CA ASN A 222 -4.05 18.15 38.08
C ASN A 222 -3.56 18.73 36.74
N LYS A 223 -2.99 19.95 36.79
CA LYS A 223 -2.29 20.59 35.66
C LYS A 223 -1.03 19.79 35.31
N THR A 224 -1.03 19.17 34.14
CA THR A 224 0.19 18.66 33.51
C THR A 224 0.79 19.75 32.62
N ASN A 225 2.00 20.19 32.96
CA ASN A 225 2.81 21.13 32.19
C ASN A 225 3.33 20.45 30.91
N THR A 226 2.83 20.87 29.76
CA THR A 226 3.30 20.43 28.45
C THR A 226 4.62 21.12 28.09
N ILE A 227 5.75 20.45 28.36
CA ILE A 227 7.06 20.85 27.85
C ILE A 227 7.12 20.50 26.36
N LYS A 228 7.00 21.52 25.49
CA LYS A 228 7.28 21.43 24.05
C LYS A 228 8.79 21.20 23.84
N LYS A 229 9.19 19.94 23.71
CA LYS A 229 10.55 19.57 23.31
C LYS A 229 10.67 19.72 21.78
N LYS A 230 11.39 20.73 21.31
CA LYS A 230 11.76 20.90 19.89
C LYS A 230 12.53 19.67 19.42
N CYS A 231 12.01 18.99 18.41
CA CYS A 231 12.71 17.91 17.71
C CYS A 231 13.56 18.55 16.59
N ASP A 232 14.88 18.38 16.67
CA ASP A 232 15.84 18.87 15.67
C ASP A 232 15.69 18.11 14.34
N THR A 233 14.94 18.70 13.42
CA THR A 233 14.71 18.21 12.05
C THR A 233 15.90 18.42 11.10
N ASN A 234 17.01 19.00 11.56
CA ASN A 234 18.14 19.36 10.70
C ASN A 234 19.05 18.18 10.32
N ASN A 235 19.14 17.11 11.12
CA ASN A 235 20.05 16.00 10.82
C ASN A 235 19.62 15.12 9.63
N ASN A 236 18.31 15.02 9.33
CA ASN A 236 17.82 14.19 8.22
C ASN A 236 18.07 14.82 6.83
N LYS A 237 18.13 16.16 6.72
CA LYS A 237 18.35 16.83 5.41
C LYS A 237 19.77 16.62 4.88
N THR A 238 20.75 16.46 5.76
CA THR A 238 22.16 16.27 5.37
C THR A 238 22.39 14.88 4.80
N ILE A 239 21.84 13.83 5.45
CA ILE A 239 21.98 12.43 5.04
C ILE A 239 21.40 12.19 3.63
N VAL A 240 20.23 12.76 3.33
CA VAL A 240 19.58 12.59 2.02
C VAL A 240 20.40 13.26 0.90
N LYS A 241 20.99 14.43 1.16
CA LYS A 241 21.83 15.14 0.18
C LYS A 241 23.12 14.36 -0.14
N ASP A 242 23.76 13.79 0.88
CA ASP A 242 25.01 13.05 0.70
C ASP A 242 24.78 11.74 -0.07
N TYR A 243 23.68 11.05 0.21
CA TYR A 243 23.26 9.86 -0.55
C TYR A 243 22.97 10.18 -2.02
N MET A 244 22.27 11.29 -2.28
CA MET A 244 21.97 11.72 -3.65
C MET A 244 23.23 12.05 -4.44
N MET A 245 24.20 12.76 -3.84
CA MET A 245 25.49 13.05 -4.49
C MET A 245 26.27 11.77 -4.82
N LYS A 246 26.26 10.80 -3.91
CA LYS A 246 26.88 9.50 -4.15
C LYS A 246 26.22 8.77 -5.33
N MET A 247 24.90 8.71 -5.39
CA MET A 247 24.19 8.11 -6.53
C MET A 247 24.50 8.80 -7.86
N LEU A 248 24.57 10.13 -7.88
CA LEU A 248 24.94 10.89 -9.08
C LEU A 248 26.37 10.56 -9.54
N SER A 249 27.31 10.40 -8.60
CA SER A 249 28.71 10.06 -8.89
C SER A 249 28.92 8.63 -9.40
N GLU A 250 28.02 7.70 -9.08
CA GLU A 250 28.08 6.29 -9.48
C GLU A 250 27.31 6.01 -10.78
N SER A 251 26.49 6.96 -11.25
CA SER A 251 25.67 6.80 -12.46
C SER A 251 26.48 7.06 -13.74
N SER A 252 26.74 6.01 -14.52
CA SER A 252 27.53 6.09 -15.76
C SER A 252 26.98 7.11 -16.78
N THR A 253 25.66 7.28 -16.84
CA THR A 253 25.00 8.29 -17.69
C THR A 253 25.26 9.72 -17.24
N ILE A 254 25.38 9.95 -15.93
CA ILE A 254 25.64 11.27 -15.36
C ILE A 254 27.12 11.57 -15.49
N THR A 255 28.01 10.65 -15.12
CA THR A 255 29.46 10.88 -15.18
C THR A 255 30.00 11.09 -16.60
N LYS A 256 29.27 10.62 -17.63
CA LYS A 256 29.60 10.90 -19.04
C LYS A 256 29.43 12.38 -19.40
N ASN A 257 28.45 13.06 -18.79
CA ASN A 257 28.07 14.42 -19.13
C ASN A 257 28.38 15.44 -18.02
N TYR A 258 28.70 14.97 -16.82
CA TYR A 258 28.86 15.78 -15.64
C TYR A 258 30.01 15.34 -14.76
N LYS A 259 30.73 16.31 -14.20
CA LYS A 259 31.68 16.13 -13.10
C LYS A 259 30.98 16.38 -11.77
N VAL A 260 30.85 15.34 -10.96
CA VAL A 260 30.17 15.40 -9.65
C VAL A 260 31.20 15.61 -8.54
N ASN A 261 31.15 16.73 -7.80
CA ASN A 261 31.98 16.97 -6.63
C ASN A 261 31.16 16.72 -5.35
N ILE A 262 31.38 15.56 -4.73
CA ILE A 262 30.64 15.13 -3.54
C ILE A 262 30.90 16.06 -2.35
N LYS A 263 32.14 16.56 -2.17
CA LYS A 263 32.52 17.41 -1.03
C LYS A 263 31.83 18.77 -1.09
N GLU A 264 31.81 19.37 -2.28
CA GLU A 264 31.21 20.69 -2.49
C GLU A 264 29.71 20.63 -2.78
N LYS A 265 29.16 19.43 -2.99
CA LYS A 265 27.75 19.21 -3.37
C LYS A 265 27.38 19.92 -4.68
N THR A 266 28.32 19.96 -5.61
CA THR A 266 28.20 20.63 -6.90
C THR A 266 28.28 19.62 -8.05
N VAL A 267 27.60 19.92 -9.15
CA VAL A 267 27.67 19.13 -10.39
C VAL A 267 27.97 20.09 -11.52
N LEU A 268 29.08 19.87 -12.21
CA LEU A 268 29.55 20.70 -13.32
C LEU A 268 29.25 19.98 -14.63
N CYS A 269 28.54 20.61 -15.56
CA CYS A 269 28.37 20.06 -16.90
C CYS A 269 29.71 20.04 -17.64
N LEU A 270 30.09 18.90 -18.21
CA LEU A 270 31.34 18.75 -18.97
C LEU A 270 31.29 19.46 -20.33
N HIS A 271 30.09 19.81 -20.83
CA HIS A 271 29.90 20.42 -22.15
C HIS A 271 29.97 21.95 -22.11
N CYS A 272 29.31 22.59 -21.13
CA CYS A 272 29.33 24.06 -21.00
C CYS A 272 30.04 24.59 -19.74
N ASN A 273 30.63 23.71 -18.91
CA ASN A 273 31.22 24.09 -17.62
C ASN A 273 30.28 24.88 -16.68
N THR A 274 28.96 24.73 -16.85
CA THR A 274 27.97 25.38 -15.98
C THR A 274 27.67 24.51 -14.77
N LEU A 275 27.53 25.12 -13.60
CA LEU A 275 27.06 24.46 -12.39
C LEU A 275 25.57 24.15 -12.50
N VAL A 276 25.22 22.87 -12.39
CA VAL A 276 23.85 22.39 -12.43
C VAL A 276 23.42 21.92 -11.05
N LYS A 277 22.17 22.23 -10.68
CA LYS A 277 21.60 21.76 -9.42
C LYS A 277 21.67 20.22 -9.36
N PRO A 278 22.19 19.63 -8.26
CA PRO A 278 22.36 18.19 -8.14
C PRO A 278 21.01 17.49 -7.99
N SER A 279 20.31 17.26 -9.09
CA SER A 279 19.06 16.50 -9.14
C SER A 279 18.86 15.97 -10.56
N PHE A 280 18.43 14.72 -10.71
CA PHE A 280 18.21 14.10 -12.02
C PHE A 280 17.40 14.98 -12.97
N LYS A 281 16.26 15.52 -12.50
CA LYS A 281 15.41 16.41 -13.29
C LYS A 281 16.12 17.68 -13.80
N ALA A 282 17.01 18.28 -13.00
CA ALA A 282 17.74 19.47 -13.42
C ALA A 282 18.88 19.13 -14.39
N LEU A 283 19.51 17.97 -14.22
CA LEU A 283 20.54 17.47 -15.14
C LEU A 283 19.91 17.11 -16.48
N ASP A 284 18.85 16.30 -16.49
CA ASP A 284 18.14 15.91 -17.71
C ASP A 284 17.67 17.14 -18.51
N LYS A 285 17.04 18.10 -17.81
CA LYS A 285 16.58 19.36 -18.43
C LYS A 285 17.74 20.22 -18.94
N HIS A 286 18.89 20.19 -18.27
CA HIS A 286 20.07 20.94 -18.70
C HIS A 286 20.63 20.41 -20.01
N ILE A 287 20.79 19.08 -20.15
CA ILE A 287 21.24 18.46 -21.40
C ILE A 287 20.22 18.68 -22.51
N GLU A 288 18.93 18.48 -22.23
CA GLU A 288 17.86 18.64 -23.22
C GLU A 288 17.79 20.07 -23.80
N ILE A 289 18.05 21.09 -22.98
CA ILE A 289 17.93 22.49 -23.41
C ILE A 289 19.23 23.04 -23.99
N LEU A 290 20.36 22.80 -23.33
CA LEU A 290 21.62 23.47 -23.66
C LEU A 290 22.56 22.62 -24.50
N HIS A 291 22.33 21.31 -24.57
CA HIS A 291 23.16 20.37 -25.30
C HIS A 291 22.31 19.37 -26.12
N PRO A 292 21.39 19.85 -26.97
CA PRO A 292 20.58 18.97 -27.82
C PRO A 292 21.47 18.11 -28.74
N GLU A 293 22.62 18.61 -29.16
CA GLU A 293 23.63 17.89 -29.95
C GLU A 293 24.44 16.87 -29.16
N ALA A 294 24.52 17.01 -27.83
CA ALA A 294 25.02 15.96 -26.95
C ALA A 294 23.96 14.86 -26.77
N GLU A 295 22.96 14.81 -27.68
CA GLU A 295 22.00 13.74 -27.88
C GLU A 295 22.70 12.45 -27.50
N VAL A 296 22.39 12.01 -26.27
CA VAL A 296 22.71 10.67 -25.81
C VAL A 296 22.29 9.85 -26.99
N GLU A 297 23.25 9.21 -27.64
CA GLU A 297 23.01 8.24 -28.69
C GLU A 297 21.99 7.30 -28.04
N LYS A 298 20.71 7.60 -28.26
CA LYS A 298 19.57 6.84 -27.78
C LYS A 298 19.61 5.73 -28.79
N THR A 299 20.62 4.88 -28.64
CA THR A 299 20.51 3.47 -28.89
C THR A 299 19.31 3.10 -28.05
N TYR A 300 18.13 3.27 -28.66
CA TYR A 300 17.01 2.42 -28.44
C TYR A 300 17.53 1.04 -28.83
N HIS A 301 18.36 0.45 -27.96
CA HIS A 301 18.47 -0.97 -27.90
C HIS A 301 17.02 -1.39 -27.77
N ILE A 302 16.49 -1.94 -28.86
CA ILE A 302 15.24 -2.63 -28.85
C ILE A 302 15.51 -3.79 -27.89
N VAL A 303 15.25 -3.51 -26.62
CA VAL A 303 15.45 -4.47 -25.56
C VAL A 303 14.39 -5.50 -25.81
N ASP A 304 14.81 -6.65 -26.32
CA ASP A 304 13.96 -7.81 -26.40
C ASP A 304 13.54 -8.17 -24.97
N ALA A 305 12.33 -7.77 -24.62
CA ALA A 305 11.73 -8.05 -23.33
C ALA A 305 11.57 -9.56 -23.10
N GLY A 306 11.43 -10.35 -24.17
CA GLY A 306 11.43 -11.81 -24.14
C GLY A 306 12.78 -12.35 -23.67
N LYS A 307 13.88 -11.90 -24.29
CA LYS A 307 15.24 -12.28 -23.89
C LYS A 307 15.53 -11.96 -22.42
N ARG A 308 15.27 -10.71 -21.97
CA ARG A 308 15.49 -10.33 -20.57
C ARG A 308 14.64 -11.14 -19.58
N ARG A 309 13.39 -11.45 -19.95
CA ARG A 309 12.52 -12.29 -19.13
C ARG A 309 13.01 -13.73 -19.07
N HIS A 310 13.51 -14.27 -20.19
CA HIS A 310 14.10 -15.59 -20.24
C HIS A 310 15.36 -15.67 -19.35
N GLU A 311 16.27 -14.70 -19.46
CA GLU A 311 17.46 -14.58 -18.60
C GLU A 311 17.08 -14.49 -17.11
N LEU A 312 16.11 -13.64 -16.78
CA LEU A 312 15.59 -13.53 -15.41
C LEU A 312 14.98 -14.85 -14.94
N ALA A 313 14.23 -15.57 -15.78
CA ALA A 313 13.61 -16.84 -15.41
C ALA A 313 14.64 -17.94 -15.14
N MET A 314 15.71 -18.00 -15.94
CA MET A 314 16.83 -18.91 -15.73
C MET A 314 17.54 -18.60 -14.40
N TYR A 315 17.97 -17.35 -14.22
CA TYR A 315 18.61 -16.89 -12.98
C TYR A 315 17.73 -17.12 -11.74
N ALA A 316 16.43 -16.84 -11.87
CA ALA A 316 15.48 -16.98 -10.77
C ALA A 316 15.35 -18.45 -10.32
N ARG A 317 15.27 -19.39 -11.27
CA ARG A 317 15.14 -20.82 -10.99
C ARG A 317 16.32 -21.36 -10.17
N GLU A 318 17.53 -20.94 -10.53
CA GLU A 318 18.78 -21.33 -9.84
C GLU A 318 18.86 -20.76 -8.41
N ASN A 319 18.13 -19.68 -8.13
CA ASN A 319 18.22 -18.93 -6.89
C ASN A 319 16.90 -18.92 -6.08
N TYR A 320 16.10 -19.98 -6.18
CA TYR A 320 14.85 -20.15 -5.41
C TYR A 320 13.80 -19.04 -5.62
N ILE A 321 13.86 -18.34 -6.76
CA ILE A 321 12.95 -17.27 -7.14
C ILE A 321 12.00 -17.77 -8.25
N LYS A 322 10.72 -17.41 -8.15
CA LYS A 322 9.68 -17.76 -9.13
C LYS A 322 9.08 -16.50 -9.74
N LEU A 323 8.90 -16.46 -11.06
CA LEU A 323 8.20 -15.38 -11.75
C LEU A 323 6.68 -15.59 -11.65
N ASN A 324 5.91 -14.53 -11.42
CA ASN A 324 4.45 -14.60 -11.42
C ASN A 324 3.89 -14.86 -12.82
N LYS A 325 2.62 -15.28 -12.91
CA LYS A 325 1.93 -15.57 -14.18
C LYS A 325 1.96 -14.39 -15.17
N GLY A 326 2.14 -13.15 -14.68
CA GLY A 326 2.30 -11.95 -15.52
C GLY A 326 3.75 -11.55 -15.83
N GLY A 327 4.75 -12.18 -15.20
CA GLY A 327 6.16 -11.80 -15.30
C GLY A 327 6.48 -10.38 -14.80
N SER A 328 5.58 -9.76 -14.03
CA SER A 328 5.72 -8.39 -13.49
C SER A 328 6.40 -8.37 -12.11
N LYS A 329 6.32 -9.49 -11.37
CA LYS A 329 6.95 -9.65 -10.07
C LYS A 329 7.60 -11.01 -9.96
N THR A 330 8.61 -11.09 -9.12
CA THR A 330 9.23 -12.35 -8.72
C THR A 330 8.98 -12.60 -7.23
N PHE A 331 8.95 -13.85 -6.83
CA PHE A 331 8.78 -14.28 -5.44
C PHE A 331 9.93 -15.20 -5.04
N CYS A 332 10.70 -14.81 -4.03
CA CYS A 332 11.75 -15.64 -3.48
C CYS A 332 11.16 -16.60 -2.44
N SER A 333 11.12 -17.89 -2.76
CA SER A 333 10.59 -18.93 -1.87
C SER A 333 11.45 -19.16 -0.62
N LEU A 334 12.74 -18.87 -0.71
CA LEU A 334 13.68 -18.93 0.40
C LEU A 334 13.37 -17.82 1.41
N CYS A 335 13.35 -16.58 0.94
CA CYS A 335 13.16 -15.38 1.77
C CYS A 335 11.70 -15.04 2.08
N ASN A 336 10.74 -15.65 1.37
CA ASN A 336 9.30 -15.36 1.46
C ASN A 336 8.97 -13.87 1.21
N ILE A 337 9.56 -13.27 0.17
CA ILE A 337 9.31 -11.87 -0.23
C ILE A 337 9.12 -11.72 -1.73
N TYR A 338 8.40 -10.67 -2.13
CA TYR A 338 8.29 -10.23 -3.52
C TYR A 338 9.41 -9.28 -3.88
N ILE A 339 9.90 -9.42 -5.10
CA ILE A 339 10.94 -8.59 -5.69
C ILE A 339 10.43 -8.14 -7.07
N SER A 340 10.88 -6.98 -7.52
CA SER A 340 10.62 -6.52 -8.89
C SER A 340 11.08 -7.59 -9.91
N ALA A 341 10.34 -7.79 -11.00
CA ALA A 341 10.76 -8.68 -12.09
C ALA A 341 11.83 -8.04 -12.98
N HIS A 342 12.90 -7.57 -12.34
CA HIS A 342 14.08 -7.02 -12.99
C HIS A 342 15.31 -7.81 -12.53
N ILE A 343 16.16 -8.21 -13.47
CA ILE A 343 17.32 -9.08 -13.19
C ILE A 343 18.27 -8.47 -12.16
N ASN A 344 18.52 -7.16 -12.22
CA ASN A 344 19.36 -6.49 -11.23
C ASN A 344 18.76 -6.54 -9.82
N CYS A 345 17.43 -6.46 -9.67
CA CYS A 345 16.79 -6.59 -8.37
C CYS A 345 16.89 -8.03 -7.85
N ALA A 346 16.78 -9.03 -8.73
CA ALA A 346 16.98 -10.43 -8.37
C ALA A 346 18.43 -10.69 -7.93
N LYS A 347 19.43 -10.16 -8.68
CA LYS A 347 20.85 -10.26 -8.32
C LYS A 347 21.14 -9.62 -6.97
N GLN A 348 20.74 -8.36 -6.80
CA GLN A 348 20.90 -7.63 -5.54
C GLN A 348 20.22 -8.35 -4.37
N HIS A 349 19.05 -8.95 -4.59
CA HIS A 349 18.37 -9.75 -3.58
C HIS A 349 19.19 -10.98 -3.17
N VAL A 350 19.67 -11.75 -4.15
CA VAL A 350 20.45 -12.98 -3.94
C VAL A 350 21.78 -12.68 -3.24
N GLU A 351 22.43 -11.58 -3.60
CA GLU A 351 23.67 -11.11 -2.98
C GLU A 351 23.47 -10.57 -1.56
N GLY A 352 22.23 -10.21 -1.21
CA GLY A 352 21.88 -9.62 0.08
C GLY A 352 22.06 -10.58 1.27
N SER A 353 22.41 -10.01 2.44
CA SER A 353 22.67 -10.77 3.68
C SER A 353 21.53 -11.71 4.08
N PHE A 354 20.29 -11.29 3.81
CA PHE A 354 19.09 -12.06 4.14
C PHE A 354 18.96 -13.33 3.28
N HIS A 355 19.19 -13.23 1.96
CA HIS A 355 19.12 -14.41 1.08
C HIS A 355 20.28 -15.36 1.34
N ARG A 356 21.51 -14.82 1.41
CA ARG A 356 22.71 -15.61 1.70
C ARG A 356 22.61 -16.30 3.06
N GLY A 357 22.08 -15.63 4.07
CA GLY A 357 21.93 -16.24 5.40
C GLY A 357 20.97 -17.43 5.41
N HIS A 358 19.90 -17.40 4.59
CA HIS A 358 19.06 -18.57 4.44
C HIS A 358 19.71 -19.71 3.65
N LEU A 359 20.57 -19.41 2.67
CA LEU A 359 21.37 -20.44 1.99
C LEU A 359 22.34 -21.10 2.98
N GLU A 360 22.93 -20.32 3.87
CA GLU A 360 23.88 -20.77 4.89
C GLU A 360 23.21 -21.70 5.91
N ILE A 361 22.04 -21.31 6.44
CA ILE A 361 21.23 -22.18 7.32
C ILE A 361 20.84 -23.50 6.64
N ARG A 362 20.79 -23.54 5.30
CA ARG A 362 20.54 -24.76 4.51
C ARG A 362 21.81 -25.54 4.15
N GLY A 363 22.99 -25.07 4.56
CA GLY A 363 24.28 -25.68 4.23
C GLY A 363 24.66 -25.55 2.74
N LEU A 364 24.09 -24.60 2.02
CA LEU A 364 24.34 -24.39 0.59
C LEU A 364 25.49 -23.41 0.32
N VAL A 365 25.86 -22.63 1.31
CA VAL A 365 27.03 -21.74 1.29
C VAL A 365 27.78 -21.88 2.60
N THR A 366 29.07 -21.59 2.58
CA THR A 366 29.96 -21.74 3.75
C THR A 366 29.64 -20.77 4.87
N ASP A 367 29.78 -21.25 6.10
CA ASP A 367 29.47 -20.49 7.29
C ASP A 367 30.38 -19.28 7.47
N LYS A 368 29.78 -18.14 7.77
CA LYS A 368 30.48 -16.98 8.33
C LYS A 368 30.29 -17.00 9.84
N LYS A 369 31.22 -16.36 10.55
CA LYS A 369 31.01 -16.07 11.95
C LYS A 369 29.91 -15.02 12.08
N HIS A 370 28.86 -15.34 12.84
CA HIS A 370 27.77 -14.42 13.16
C HIS A 370 27.82 -13.95 14.61
N GLU A 371 27.24 -12.80 14.86
CA GLU A 371 26.95 -12.24 16.17
C GLU A 371 25.96 -13.14 16.93
N GLU A 372 26.19 -13.26 18.22
CA GLU A 372 25.26 -13.92 19.14
C GLU A 372 24.24 -12.90 19.67
N PRO A 373 23.02 -13.35 20.03
CA PRO A 373 22.04 -12.49 20.66
C PRO A 373 22.55 -11.99 22.03
N PRO A 374 22.17 -10.77 22.45
CA PRO A 374 22.64 -10.16 23.69
C PRO A 374 22.04 -10.80 24.96
N VAL A 375 21.08 -11.71 24.80
CA VAL A 375 20.37 -12.37 25.90
C VAL A 375 20.42 -13.88 25.71
N LYS A 376 20.43 -14.61 26.83
CA LYS A 376 20.40 -16.07 26.81
C LYS A 376 19.01 -16.56 26.38
N PRO A 377 18.94 -17.52 25.45
CA PRO A 377 17.66 -18.14 25.07
C PRO A 377 17.03 -18.91 26.23
N VAL A 378 15.71 -18.82 26.37
CA VAL A 378 14.91 -19.60 27.31
C VAL A 378 14.01 -20.56 26.52
N PRO A 379 13.89 -21.85 26.89
CA PRO A 379 12.98 -22.77 26.19
C PRO A 379 11.54 -22.25 26.15
N TYR A 380 10.89 -22.28 24.97
CA TYR A 380 9.54 -21.74 24.78
C TYR A 380 8.53 -22.34 25.76
N LYS A 381 8.59 -23.67 25.97
CA LYS A 381 7.74 -24.38 26.93
C LYS A 381 7.88 -23.88 28.37
N SER A 382 9.07 -23.41 28.76
CA SER A 382 9.31 -22.85 30.09
C SER A 382 8.91 -21.38 30.19
N PHE A 383 8.95 -20.66 29.07
CA PHE A 383 8.60 -19.25 29.00
C PHE A 383 7.08 -19.03 29.02
N VAL A 384 6.33 -19.82 28.25
CA VAL A 384 4.87 -19.67 28.13
C VAL A 384 4.19 -20.32 29.33
N LYS A 385 3.68 -19.49 30.22
CA LYS A 385 2.88 -19.89 31.40
C LYS A 385 1.41 -19.91 31.04
N ASP A 386 0.95 -18.82 30.42
CA ASP A 386 -0.46 -18.59 30.12
C ASP A 386 -0.65 -18.18 28.67
N VAL A 387 -1.77 -18.62 28.08
CA VAL A 387 -2.17 -18.26 26.71
C VAL A 387 -3.66 -17.94 26.72
N TYR A 388 -4.00 -16.71 26.35
CA TYR A 388 -5.37 -16.23 26.24
C TYR A 388 -5.76 -16.02 24.76
N GLY A 389 -7.03 -16.24 24.46
CA GLY A 389 -7.61 -16.08 23.12
C GLY A 389 -7.83 -17.40 22.35
N PRO A 390 -8.04 -17.36 21.02
CA PRO A 390 -7.86 -16.19 20.16
C PRO A 390 -8.93 -15.11 20.37
N PHE A 391 -8.50 -13.85 20.39
CA PHE A 391 -9.40 -12.69 20.34
C PHE A 391 -9.57 -12.24 18.90
N ARG A 392 -10.80 -11.86 18.52
CA ARG A 392 -11.10 -11.28 17.22
C ARG A 392 -11.36 -9.78 17.40
N ILE A 393 -10.40 -8.97 16.95
CA ILE A 393 -10.47 -7.51 17.01
C ILE A 393 -10.42 -7.02 15.56
N ASP A 394 -11.59 -6.71 14.99
CA ASP A 394 -11.77 -6.46 13.56
C ASP A 394 -11.22 -7.58 12.66
N GLU A 395 -10.20 -7.27 11.87
CA GLU A 395 -9.50 -8.20 10.97
C GLU A 395 -8.34 -8.94 11.65
N HIS A 396 -8.05 -8.60 12.92
CA HIS A 396 -6.98 -9.22 13.70
C HIS A 396 -7.48 -10.41 14.50
N TYR A 397 -6.75 -11.52 14.39
CA TYR A 397 -6.92 -12.71 15.20
C TYR A 397 -5.67 -12.89 16.03
N VAL A 398 -5.74 -12.60 17.32
CA VAL A 398 -4.56 -12.51 18.19
C VAL A 398 -4.64 -13.45 19.39
N LYS A 399 -3.47 -13.89 19.87
CA LYS A 399 -3.28 -14.55 21.15
C LYS A 399 -2.44 -13.66 22.06
N VAL A 400 -2.73 -13.68 23.36
CA VAL A 400 -1.94 -12.99 24.39
C VAL A 400 -1.21 -14.05 25.20
N LEU A 401 0.12 -13.95 25.27
CA LEU A 401 0.98 -14.84 26.05
C LEU A 401 1.40 -14.14 27.34
N ASN A 402 1.33 -14.89 28.44
CA ASN A 402 1.64 -14.40 29.78
C ASN A 402 0.88 -13.08 30.04
N ASP A 403 1.51 -12.13 30.73
CA ASP A 403 0.92 -10.86 31.13
C ASP A 403 1.14 -9.73 30.10
N GLY A 404 0.98 -10.01 28.80
CA GLY A 404 0.81 -8.93 27.80
C GLY A 404 1.45 -9.09 26.43
N ILE A 405 2.12 -10.22 26.12
CA ILE A 405 2.73 -10.38 24.79
C ILE A 405 1.66 -10.79 23.79
N CYS A 406 1.19 -9.82 23.00
CA CYS A 406 0.17 -10.05 21.98
C CYS A 406 0.79 -10.30 20.61
N MET A 407 0.30 -11.32 19.89
CA MET A 407 0.70 -11.61 18.51
C MET A 407 -0.43 -12.25 17.71
N ASP A 408 -0.35 -12.17 16.39
CA ASP A 408 -1.32 -12.84 15.52
C ASP A 408 -1.27 -14.36 15.73
N VAL A 409 -2.42 -15.04 15.60
CA VAL A 409 -2.51 -16.51 15.65
C VAL A 409 -1.55 -17.14 14.65
N THR A 410 -1.45 -16.57 13.44
CA THR A 410 -0.53 -17.07 12.41
C THR A 410 0.93 -16.92 12.84
N SER A 411 1.29 -15.78 13.45
CA SER A 411 2.60 -15.56 14.04
C SER A 411 2.87 -16.58 15.13
N PHE A 412 1.93 -16.79 16.07
CA PHE A 412 2.05 -17.79 17.14
C PHE A 412 2.37 -19.19 16.59
N GLU A 413 1.69 -19.61 15.51
CA GLU A 413 1.92 -20.90 14.84
C GLU A 413 3.11 -20.90 13.85
N LEU A 414 3.94 -19.85 13.81
CA LEU A 414 5.06 -19.71 12.85
C LEU A 414 4.64 -19.76 11.37
N ILE A 415 3.42 -19.31 11.06
CA ILE A 415 2.84 -19.29 9.72
C ILE A 415 2.78 -17.85 9.20
N ARG A 416 3.25 -17.63 7.97
CA ARG A 416 3.04 -16.37 7.26
C ARG A 416 2.34 -16.59 5.92
N PHE A 417 1.21 -15.92 5.73
CA PHE A 417 0.53 -15.89 4.44
C PHE A 417 1.26 -14.99 3.44
N SER A 418 1.33 -15.45 2.19
CA SER A 418 1.91 -14.70 1.09
C SER A 418 0.81 -14.01 0.28
N TYR A 419 0.76 -12.68 0.35
CA TYR A 419 -0.22 -11.90 -0.42
C TYR A 419 0.38 -11.55 -1.80
N GLY A 420 -0.10 -12.15 -2.89
CA GLY A 420 0.17 -11.63 -4.25
C GLY A 420 0.36 -12.62 -5.40
N PHE A 421 0.76 -13.87 -5.16
CA PHE A 421 1.02 -14.84 -6.24
C PHE A 421 -0.16 -15.80 -6.38
N GLU A 422 -0.57 -16.37 -5.26
CA GLU A 422 -1.72 -17.27 -5.11
C GLU A 422 -2.31 -16.95 -3.74
N ARG A 423 -3.56 -16.46 -3.71
CA ARG A 423 -4.23 -15.95 -2.49
C ARG A 423 -4.41 -16.98 -1.37
N HIS A 424 -3.90 -18.20 -1.56
CA HIS A 424 -4.14 -19.37 -0.74
C HIS A 424 -2.85 -20.05 -0.27
N LYS A 425 -1.68 -19.40 -0.36
CA LYS A 425 -0.41 -20.00 0.10
C LYS A 425 0.15 -19.35 1.38
N GLY A 426 0.54 -20.20 2.33
CA GLY A 426 1.27 -19.83 3.55
C GLY A 426 2.64 -20.49 3.60
N LYS A 427 3.60 -19.89 4.30
CA LYS A 427 4.88 -20.51 4.66
C LYS A 427 4.89 -20.81 6.16
N CYS A 428 5.16 -22.05 6.52
CA CYS A 428 5.53 -22.39 7.89
C CYS A 428 7.03 -22.19 8.06
N PHE A 429 7.45 -21.25 8.91
CA PHE A 429 8.87 -21.00 9.18
C PHE A 429 9.52 -22.12 9.99
N GLY A 430 8.73 -22.78 10.86
CA GLY A 430 9.16 -23.92 11.67
C GLY A 430 9.53 -25.13 10.80
N CYS A 431 8.58 -25.56 9.99
CA CYS A 431 8.72 -26.74 9.13
C CYS A 431 9.43 -26.44 7.80
N ASP A 432 9.63 -25.16 7.46
CA ASP A 432 10.19 -24.67 6.18
C ASP A 432 9.46 -25.19 4.94
N VAL A 433 8.13 -25.31 5.03
CA VAL A 433 7.24 -25.75 3.95
C VAL A 433 6.30 -24.63 3.51
N VAL A 434 5.95 -24.64 2.22
CA VAL A 434 4.88 -23.82 1.66
C VAL A 434 3.63 -24.68 1.60
N LEU A 435 2.54 -24.19 2.19
CA LEU A 435 1.28 -24.89 2.39
C LEU A 435 0.18 -24.17 1.61
N ASP A 436 -0.76 -24.94 1.07
CA ASP A 436 -2.05 -24.37 0.71
C ASP A 436 -2.87 -24.09 1.98
N ILE A 437 -3.76 -23.10 1.93
CA ILE A 437 -4.62 -22.73 3.07
C ILE A 437 -5.57 -23.87 3.46
N SER A 438 -5.95 -24.72 2.50
CA SER A 438 -6.75 -25.93 2.74
C SER A 438 -5.99 -27.00 3.53
N GLU A 439 -4.66 -27.03 3.44
CA GLU A 439 -3.79 -27.98 4.14
C GLU A 439 -3.37 -27.47 5.53
N LEU A 440 -3.58 -26.18 5.79
CA LEU A 440 -3.07 -25.50 6.99
C LEU A 440 -3.57 -26.17 8.27
N GLU A 441 -4.86 -26.46 8.36
CA GLU A 441 -5.44 -27.08 9.57
C GLU A 441 -4.82 -28.46 9.85
N GLN A 442 -4.64 -29.27 8.80
CA GLN A 442 -3.99 -30.57 8.92
C GLN A 442 -2.53 -30.41 9.36
N HIS A 443 -1.80 -29.45 8.78
CA HIS A 443 -0.42 -29.17 9.13
C HIS A 443 -0.26 -28.79 10.61
N LEU A 444 -1.10 -27.89 11.13
CA LEU A 444 -1.06 -27.46 12.54
C LEU A 444 -1.39 -28.59 13.53
N LYS A 445 -2.09 -29.63 13.08
CA LYS A 445 -2.37 -30.84 13.86
C LYS A 445 -1.21 -31.84 13.86
N GLN A 446 -0.26 -31.73 12.94
CA GLN A 446 0.89 -32.64 12.88
C GLN A 446 1.75 -32.50 14.14
N LYS A 447 2.07 -33.64 14.77
CA LYS A 447 2.96 -33.69 15.93
C LYS A 447 4.31 -33.03 15.65
N ALA A 448 4.86 -33.24 14.46
CA ALA A 448 6.14 -32.64 14.05
C ALA A 448 6.13 -31.11 14.10
N HIS A 449 5.05 -30.47 13.62
CA HIS A 449 4.91 -29.01 13.68
C HIS A 449 4.85 -28.51 15.13
N ARG A 450 3.99 -29.14 15.96
CA ARG A 450 3.85 -28.78 17.37
C ARG A 450 5.15 -28.93 18.15
N ASP A 451 5.89 -30.02 17.89
CA ASP A 451 7.18 -30.26 18.52
C ASP A 451 8.19 -29.15 18.17
N ILE A 452 8.18 -28.64 16.93
CA ILE A 452 9.04 -27.50 16.55
C ILE A 452 8.65 -26.24 17.31
N VAL A 453 7.36 -25.90 17.37
CA VAL A 453 6.89 -24.71 18.09
C VAL A 453 7.28 -24.78 19.57
N LEU A 454 7.09 -25.93 20.21
CA LEU A 454 7.39 -26.13 21.64
C LEU A 454 8.89 -26.19 21.96
N LYS A 455 9.73 -26.61 20.99
CA LYS A 455 11.19 -26.68 21.13
C LYS A 455 11.91 -25.39 20.75
N CYS A 456 11.20 -24.38 20.24
CA CYS A 456 11.80 -23.08 19.99
C CYS A 456 12.41 -22.51 21.28
N ASN A 457 13.42 -21.66 21.14
CA ASN A 457 13.85 -20.80 22.23
C ASN A 457 13.19 -19.43 22.10
N VAL A 458 13.01 -18.75 23.24
CA VAL A 458 12.52 -17.38 23.34
C VAL A 458 13.67 -16.49 23.78
N LEU A 459 13.75 -15.32 23.16
CA LEU A 459 14.65 -14.24 23.51
C LEU A 459 13.80 -13.00 23.76
N LEU A 460 13.86 -12.48 24.99
CA LEU A 460 13.24 -11.22 25.38
C LEU A 460 14.29 -10.12 25.28
N ILE A 461 14.13 -9.25 24.28
CA ILE A 461 15.12 -8.21 24.00
C ILE A 461 14.66 -6.92 24.68
N PRO A 462 15.39 -6.41 25.68
CA PRO A 462 15.01 -5.16 26.33
C PRO A 462 15.16 -4.00 25.35
N VAL A 463 14.12 -3.18 25.19
CA VAL A 463 14.16 -2.01 24.30
C VAL A 463 14.06 -0.69 25.07
N LEU A 464 13.18 -0.64 26.08
CA LEU A 464 12.99 0.48 27.01
C LEU A 464 12.61 -0.09 28.38
N VAL A 465 12.53 0.77 29.40
CA VAL A 465 12.38 0.42 30.83
C VAL A 465 11.27 -0.60 31.11
N ASP A 466 10.23 -0.72 30.29
CA ASP A 466 9.12 -1.66 30.50
C ASP A 466 8.65 -2.36 29.20
N ASN A 467 9.52 -2.48 28.19
CA ASN A 467 9.15 -3.10 26.91
C ASN A 467 10.22 -4.07 26.39
N GLU A 468 9.76 -5.27 26.06
CA GLU A 468 10.58 -6.34 25.50
C GLU A 468 10.11 -6.71 24.09
N ASP A 469 11.07 -6.91 23.18
CA ASP A 469 10.78 -7.56 21.91
C ASP A 469 10.74 -9.08 22.09
N PHE A 470 9.63 -9.68 21.67
CA PHE A 470 9.45 -11.13 21.69
C PHE A 470 10.02 -11.75 20.41
N VAL A 471 11.21 -12.34 20.53
CA VAL A 471 11.87 -13.08 19.46
C VAL A 471 11.90 -14.56 19.79
N ARG A 472 11.70 -15.42 18.78
CA ARG A 472 11.91 -16.86 18.90
C ARG A 472 13.06 -17.32 18.04
N GLU A 473 13.97 -18.11 18.56
CA GLU A 473 14.89 -18.88 17.74
C GLU A 473 14.24 -20.22 17.39
N ILE A 474 13.87 -20.36 16.11
CA ILE A 474 13.15 -21.54 15.60
C ILE A 474 14.10 -22.74 15.52
N ARG A 475 15.32 -22.47 15.06
CA ARG A 475 16.45 -23.38 14.89
C ARG A 475 17.73 -22.56 14.93
N PRO A 476 18.92 -23.16 15.14
CA PRO A 476 20.17 -22.42 15.25
C PRO A 476 20.35 -21.41 14.12
N GLY A 477 20.50 -20.14 14.49
CA GLY A 477 20.68 -19.04 13.53
C GLY A 477 19.42 -18.60 12.77
N LEU A 478 18.22 -19.07 13.10
CA LEU A 478 16.97 -18.58 12.50
C LEU A 478 16.03 -17.97 13.54
N TYR A 479 15.87 -16.65 13.47
CA TYR A 479 15.11 -15.89 14.45
C TYR A 479 13.79 -15.38 13.89
N HIS A 480 12.72 -15.45 14.66
CA HIS A 480 11.37 -15.03 14.29
C HIS A 480 10.87 -13.92 15.21
N CYS A 481 10.49 -12.79 14.63
CA CYS A 481 9.86 -11.69 15.36
C CYS A 481 8.37 -11.97 15.54
N GLY A 482 7.90 -12.12 16.78
CA GLY A 482 6.49 -12.39 17.10
C GLY A 482 5.53 -11.29 16.66
N TYR A 483 5.97 -10.03 16.69
CA TYR A 483 5.11 -8.89 16.36
C TYR A 483 4.94 -8.70 14.84
N CYS A 484 6.04 -8.84 14.09
CA CYS A 484 6.04 -8.63 12.64
C CYS A 484 5.73 -9.89 11.82
N ASN A 485 5.74 -11.08 12.46
CA ASN A 485 5.60 -12.38 11.81
C ASN A 485 6.61 -12.55 10.64
N VAL A 486 7.88 -12.27 10.92
CA VAL A 486 8.99 -12.40 9.96
C VAL A 486 10.11 -13.24 10.56
N ALA A 487 10.70 -14.11 9.75
CA ALA A 487 11.90 -14.86 10.11
C ALA A 487 13.13 -14.20 9.47
N ASN A 488 14.18 -13.95 10.25
CA ASN A 488 15.46 -13.40 9.81
C ASN A 488 16.58 -14.41 10.09
N PRO A 489 17.47 -14.67 9.12
CA PRO A 489 18.65 -15.49 9.36
C PRO A 489 19.69 -14.69 10.13
N PHE A 490 20.25 -15.28 11.17
CA PHE A 490 21.28 -14.74 12.05
C PHE A 490 20.87 -13.47 12.81
N TRP A 491 21.63 -13.16 13.86
CA TRP A 491 21.24 -12.14 14.81
C TRP A 491 21.34 -10.72 14.23
N GLU A 492 22.33 -10.44 13.38
CA GLU A 492 22.56 -9.12 12.81
C GLU A 492 21.38 -8.65 11.97
N ASN A 493 20.78 -9.57 11.20
CA ASN A 493 19.59 -9.27 10.41
C ASN A 493 18.38 -9.05 11.32
N MET A 494 18.23 -9.86 12.38
CA MET A 494 17.17 -9.65 13.38
C MET A 494 17.34 -8.29 14.10
N ALA A 495 18.54 -7.97 14.57
CA ALA A 495 18.84 -6.71 15.23
C ALA A 495 18.57 -5.50 14.32
N LYS A 496 18.89 -5.60 13.03
CA LYS A 496 18.52 -4.59 12.03
C LYS A 496 17.00 -4.46 11.88
N HIS A 497 16.28 -5.57 11.86
CA HIS A 497 14.82 -5.60 11.83
C HIS A 497 14.19 -4.92 13.06
N LEU A 498 14.63 -5.28 14.28
CA LEU A 498 14.10 -4.72 15.53
C LEU A 498 14.30 -3.19 15.63
N ARG A 499 15.38 -2.67 15.03
CA ARG A 499 15.63 -1.22 14.95
C ARG A 499 14.77 -0.48 13.91
N SER A 500 14.14 -1.20 12.99
CA SER A 500 13.37 -0.61 11.90
C SER A 500 12.12 0.12 12.39
N PHE A 501 11.72 1.17 11.66
CA PHE A 501 10.49 1.91 11.96
C PHE A 501 9.26 1.00 11.88
N THR A 502 9.18 0.14 10.87
CA THR A 502 8.08 -0.81 10.68
C THR A 502 7.89 -1.72 11.90
N HIS A 503 8.98 -2.23 12.49
CA HIS A 503 8.90 -3.03 13.71
C HIS A 503 8.34 -2.24 14.88
N LYS A 504 8.80 -1.00 15.09
CA LYS A 504 8.29 -0.14 16.16
C LYS A 504 6.78 0.09 16.04
N VAL A 505 6.28 0.33 14.82
CA VAL A 505 4.84 0.48 14.54
C VAL A 505 4.08 -0.80 14.85
N GLN A 506 4.57 -1.95 14.36
CA GLN A 506 3.92 -3.24 14.61
C GLN A 506 3.90 -3.59 16.10
N ARG A 507 4.98 -3.33 16.83
CA ARG A 507 5.02 -3.52 18.27
C ARG A 507 3.98 -2.67 18.99
N THR A 508 3.90 -1.37 18.71
CA THR A 508 2.88 -0.50 19.30
C THR A 508 1.48 -1.02 19.00
N LYS A 509 1.24 -1.43 17.74
CA LYS A 509 -0.04 -2.04 17.32
C LYS A 509 -0.37 -3.29 18.12
N LYS A 510 0.59 -4.21 18.30
CA LYS A 510 0.39 -5.43 19.10
C LYS A 510 0.16 -5.13 20.58
N GLY A 511 0.87 -4.13 21.14
CA GLY A 511 0.62 -3.65 22.50
C GLY A 511 -0.84 -3.21 22.69
N LEU A 512 -1.37 -2.38 21.79
CA LEU A 512 -2.79 -1.96 21.83
C LEU A 512 -3.75 -3.15 21.69
N LEU A 513 -3.50 -4.06 20.74
CA LEU A 513 -4.30 -5.28 20.57
C LEU A 513 -4.30 -6.15 21.83
N GLY A 514 -3.17 -6.23 22.55
CA GLY A 514 -3.06 -6.95 23.82
C GLY A 514 -3.95 -6.33 24.90
N VAL A 515 -3.92 -5.01 25.06
CA VAL A 515 -4.78 -4.29 26.01
C VAL A 515 -6.26 -4.49 25.65
N ILE A 516 -6.63 -4.35 24.37
CA ILE A 516 -8.01 -4.56 23.92
C ILE A 516 -8.47 -5.99 24.23
N GLY A 517 -7.65 -6.99 23.91
CA GLY A 517 -7.96 -8.40 24.21
C GLY A 517 -8.13 -8.68 25.71
N GLY A 518 -7.25 -8.11 26.54
CA GLY A 518 -7.37 -8.17 27.99
C GLY A 518 -8.65 -7.50 28.52
N THR A 519 -8.98 -6.31 28.02
CA THR A 519 -10.23 -5.62 28.38
C THR A 519 -11.45 -6.42 27.96
N GLN A 520 -11.47 -7.02 26.77
CA GLN A 520 -12.58 -7.87 26.34
C GLN A 520 -12.70 -9.15 27.20
N LEU A 521 -11.59 -9.71 27.66
CA LEU A 521 -11.60 -10.86 28.54
C LEU A 521 -12.22 -10.52 29.91
N LEU A 522 -11.87 -9.36 30.48
CA LEU A 522 -12.37 -8.90 31.78
C LEU A 522 -13.79 -8.34 31.70
N PHE A 523 -14.15 -7.71 30.59
CA PHE A 523 -15.42 -7.00 30.37
C PHE A 523 -16.07 -7.42 29.04
N PRO A 524 -16.58 -8.65 28.93
CA PRO A 524 -17.08 -9.21 27.66
C PRO A 524 -18.32 -8.48 27.10
N HIS A 525 -18.98 -7.65 27.90
CA HIS A 525 -20.13 -6.85 27.48
C HIS A 525 -19.72 -5.51 26.85
N LEU A 526 -18.47 -5.08 27.03
CA LEU A 526 -17.96 -3.82 26.49
C LEU A 526 -17.75 -3.96 24.97
N LYS A 527 -18.32 -3.04 24.20
CA LYS A 527 -18.17 -3.03 22.75
C LYS A 527 -16.80 -2.46 22.39
N LEU A 528 -16.23 -2.91 21.26
CA LEU A 528 -14.88 -2.48 20.84
C LEU A 528 -14.72 -0.95 20.77
N TYR A 529 -15.71 -0.23 20.23
CA TYR A 529 -15.65 1.23 20.11
C TYR A 529 -15.69 1.98 21.46
N GLU A 530 -16.06 1.30 22.54
CA GLU A 530 -16.06 1.84 23.90
C GLU A 530 -14.67 1.69 24.56
N ILE A 531 -13.77 0.90 23.96
CA ILE A 531 -12.40 0.72 24.43
C ILE A 531 -11.52 1.83 23.86
N TYR A 532 -10.89 2.62 24.73
CA TYR A 532 -10.06 3.76 24.34
C TYR A 532 -8.89 3.36 23.41
N GLU A 533 -8.21 2.26 23.70
CA GLU A 533 -7.11 1.72 22.92
C GLU A 533 -7.55 1.28 21.51
N TYR A 534 -8.80 0.86 21.35
CA TYR A 534 -9.34 0.51 20.05
C TYR A 534 -9.46 1.73 19.14
N ASN A 535 -9.83 2.89 19.67
CA ASN A 535 -9.85 4.14 18.89
C ASN A 535 -8.44 4.55 18.45
N LYS A 536 -7.44 4.44 19.34
CA LYS A 536 -6.02 4.64 18.97
C LYS A 536 -5.53 3.66 17.90
N LEU A 537 -5.96 2.40 17.98
CA LEU A 537 -5.63 1.38 16.99
C LEU A 537 -6.17 1.76 15.62
N ARG A 538 -7.42 2.25 15.56
CA ARG A 538 -8.03 2.74 14.31
C ARG A 538 -7.27 3.93 13.72
N ASP A 539 -6.83 4.86 14.56
CA ASP A 539 -6.02 6.00 14.11
C ASP A 539 -4.69 5.54 13.50
N LEU A 540 -4.03 4.55 14.10
CA LEU A 540 -2.79 3.97 13.57
C LEU A 540 -2.99 3.22 12.23
N ASP A 541 -4.11 2.53 12.07
CA ASP A 541 -4.42 1.81 10.84
C ASP A 541 -4.80 2.73 9.68
N GLY A 542 -5.23 3.96 9.95
CA GLY A 542 -5.40 4.99 8.93
C GLY A 542 -4.11 5.48 8.27
N PHE A 543 -2.93 5.10 8.78
CA PHE A 543 -1.62 5.52 8.25
C PHE A 543 -0.90 4.48 7.38
N ASN A 544 -1.46 3.28 7.18
CA ASN A 544 -0.88 2.24 6.31
C ASN A 544 -1.72 2.04 5.04
#